data_AF-A0A849G2J0-F1
#
_entry.id   AF-A0A849G2J0-F1
#
_cell.length_a   1.000
_cell.length_b   1.000
_cell.length_c   1.000
_cell.angle_alpha   90.00
_cell.angle_beta   90.00
_cell.angle_gamma   90.00
#
_symmetry.space_group_name_H-M   'P 1'
#
loop_
_entity.id
_entity.type
_entity.pdbx_description
1 polymer ?
#
loop_
_entity_poly.entity_id
_entity_poly.type
_entity_poly.pdbx_seq_one_letter_code
_entity_poly.pdbx_strand_id
1 'polypeptide(L)'
;VVGNIRQGAGLADLDVTTDESGNAAVRAGAYLGENAYTDVTVGAGGDTELNLNLDVSPSVTLKGSVSNSGDTSVGIFFERDY
;
A
#
# COMPACT_ATOMS: atom_id res chain seq x y z
N VAL A 1 7.29 22.56 -6.34
CA VAL A 1 6.69 21.93 -7.55
C VAL A 1 6.18 20.50 -7.32
N VAL A 2 6.23 19.96 -6.09
CA VAL A 2 5.76 18.59 -5.74
C VAL A 2 4.23 18.52 -5.46
N GLY A 3 3.47 19.58 -5.73
CA GLY A 3 2.05 19.69 -5.35
C GLY A 3 1.03 19.27 -6.42
N ASN A 4 1.39 19.27 -7.71
CA ASN A 4 0.39 19.29 -8.79
C ASN A 4 0.07 17.93 -9.43
N ILE A 5 0.74 16.84 -9.02
CA ILE A 5 0.42 15.49 -9.55
C ILE A 5 -0.73 14.85 -8.76
N ARG A 6 -1.01 15.31 -7.52
CA ARG A 6 -2.07 14.75 -6.66
C ARG A 6 -3.50 14.94 -7.20
N GLN A 7 -3.76 15.93 -8.06
CA GLN A 7 -5.13 16.28 -8.46
C GLN A 7 -5.64 15.59 -9.74
N GLY A 8 -4.77 14.96 -10.54
CA GLY A 8 -5.15 14.41 -11.86
C GLY A 8 -5.39 12.89 -11.91
N ALA A 9 -4.82 12.14 -10.97
CA ALA A 9 -4.77 10.67 -11.05
C ALA A 9 -5.67 9.93 -10.05
N GLY A 10 -6.37 10.65 -9.16
CA GLY A 10 -7.15 10.01 -8.08
C GLY A 10 -6.29 9.35 -6.99
N LEU A 11 -4.98 9.63 -6.97
CA LEU A 11 -4.05 9.09 -5.99
C LEU A 11 -4.13 9.88 -4.67
N ALA A 12 -4.23 9.16 -3.57
CA ALA A 12 -4.20 9.73 -2.23
C ALA A 12 -2.77 9.98 -1.75
N ASP A 13 -1.81 9.20 -2.25
CA ASP A 13 -0.39 9.33 -1.89
C ASP A 13 0.54 8.95 -3.04
N LEU A 14 1.68 9.65 -3.12
CA LEU A 14 2.77 9.36 -4.05
C LEU A 14 4.07 9.82 -3.40
N ASP A 15 4.95 8.86 -3.12
CA ASP A 15 6.19 9.09 -2.39
C ASP A 15 7.35 8.23 -2.92
N VAL A 16 8.57 8.61 -2.51
CA VAL A 16 9.79 7.83 -2.74
C VAL A 16 10.13 7.15 -1.43
N THR A 17 10.26 5.83 -1.48
CA THR A 17 10.50 4.96 -0.33
C THR A 17 11.65 4.01 -0.62
N THR A 18 11.82 3.01 0.23
CA THR A 18 12.83 1.97 0.10
C THR A 18 12.13 0.60 0.06
N ASP A 19 12.57 -0.28 -0.84
CA ASP A 19 12.11 -1.67 -0.89
C ASP A 19 12.72 -2.54 0.23
N GLU A 20 12.29 -3.81 0.31
CA GLU A 20 12.78 -4.77 1.31
C GLU A 20 14.30 -5.04 1.21
N SER A 21 14.89 -4.80 0.04
CA SER A 21 16.32 -4.98 -0.22
C SER A 21 17.15 -3.71 0.05
N GLY A 22 16.52 -2.60 0.45
CA GLY A 22 17.20 -1.35 0.72
C GLY A 22 17.39 -0.45 -0.51
N ASN A 23 16.81 -0.78 -1.67
CA ASN A 23 16.91 0.06 -2.86
C ASN A 23 15.82 1.13 -2.89
N ALA A 24 16.08 2.21 -3.64
CA ALA A 24 15.08 3.22 -3.89
C ALA A 24 13.84 2.62 -4.59
N ALA A 25 12.67 3.05 -4.15
CA ALA A 25 11.38 2.63 -4.69
C ALA A 25 10.43 3.82 -4.80
N VAL A 26 9.42 3.69 -5.65
CA VAL A 26 8.31 4.64 -5.76
C VAL A 26 7.04 3.95 -5.31
N ARG A 27 6.27 4.60 -4.44
CA ARG A 27 4.99 4.12 -3.96
C ARG A 27 3.87 5.03 -4.41
N ALA A 28 2.78 4.45 -4.88
CA ALA A 28 1.54 5.14 -5.21
C ALA A 28 0.37 4.48 -4.48
N GLY A 29 -0.35 5.27 -3.69
CA GLY A 29 -1.45 4.81 -2.84
C GLY A 29 -2.77 5.50 -3.14
N ALA A 30 -3.87 4.77 -2.97
CA ALA A 30 -5.21 5.28 -3.16
C ALA A 30 -6.23 4.58 -2.25
N TYR A 31 -7.30 5.31 -1.93
CA TYR A 31 -8.47 4.74 -1.26
C TYR A 31 -9.44 4.20 -2.31
N LEU A 32 -9.86 2.94 -2.15
CA LEU A 32 -10.90 2.30 -2.96
C LEU A 32 -12.30 2.53 -2.38
N GLY A 33 -12.36 3.05 -1.16
CA GLY A 33 -13.57 3.38 -0.42
C GLY A 33 -13.21 3.95 0.95
N GLU A 34 -14.20 4.12 1.83
CA GLU A 34 -14.00 4.66 3.18
C GLU A 34 -13.17 3.72 4.08
N ASN A 35 -13.21 2.42 3.81
CA ASN A 35 -12.61 1.37 4.63
C ASN A 35 -11.56 0.54 3.89
N ALA A 36 -11.16 0.94 2.68
CA ALA A 36 -10.25 0.16 1.84
C ALA A 36 -9.15 1.06 1.28
N TYR A 37 -7.90 0.74 1.60
CA TYR A 37 -6.71 1.41 1.09
C TYR A 37 -5.83 0.42 0.34
N THR A 38 -5.32 0.83 -0.81
CA THR A 38 -4.37 0.05 -1.59
C THR A 38 -3.18 0.89 -1.98
N ASP A 39 -2.01 0.27 -2.05
CA ASP A 39 -0.83 0.88 -2.61
C ASP A 39 -0.04 -0.11 -3.47
N VAL A 40 0.70 0.45 -4.41
CA VAL A 40 1.67 -0.27 -5.23
C VAL A 40 3.03 0.37 -5.04
N THR A 41 4.01 -0.44 -4.70
CA THR A 41 5.41 -0.05 -4.59
C THR A 41 6.20 -0.70 -5.72
N VAL A 42 6.98 0.11 -6.44
CA VAL A 42 7.87 -0.34 -7.53
C VAL A 42 9.30 0.01 -7.15
N GLY A 43 10.13 -1.02 -6.95
CA GLY A 43 11.55 -0.88 -6.64
C GLY A 43 12.40 -0.62 -7.87
N ALA A 44 13.58 0.00 -7.68
CA ALA A 44 14.56 0.20 -8.74
C ALA A 44 15.08 -1.12 -9.35
N GLY A 45 14.98 -2.23 -8.62
CA GLY A 45 15.31 -3.58 -9.09
C GLY A 45 14.30 -4.20 -10.06
N GLY A 46 13.13 -3.57 -10.24
CA GLY A 46 12.03 -4.11 -11.03
C GLY A 46 11.02 -4.93 -10.23
N ASP A 47 11.28 -5.12 -8.93
CA ASP A 47 10.34 -5.71 -7.98
C ASP A 47 9.11 -4.81 -7.84
N THR A 48 7.94 -5.43 -7.79
CA THR A 48 6.67 -4.74 -7.60
C THR A 48 5.89 -5.45 -6.52
N GLU A 49 5.39 -4.68 -5.56
CA GLU A 49 4.52 -5.17 -4.49
C GLU A 49 3.21 -4.37 -4.49
N LEU A 50 2.09 -5.07 -4.36
CA LEU A 50 0.78 -4.48 -4.16
C LEU A 50 0.27 -4.85 -2.77
N ASN A 51 -0.14 -3.84 -2.01
CA ASN A 51 -0.72 -3.98 -0.68
C ASN A 51 -2.19 -3.57 -0.69
N LEU A 52 -3.00 -4.27 0.09
CA LEU A 52 -4.40 -3.97 0.35
C LEU A 52 -4.68 -4.05 1.85
N ASN A 53 -5.21 -2.97 2.40
CA ASN A 53 -5.71 -2.90 3.77
C ASN A 53 -7.23 -2.66 3.72
N LEU A 54 -8.00 -3.53 4.38
CA LEU A 54 -9.45 -3.46 4.44
C LEU A 54 -9.92 -3.50 5.90
N ASP A 55 -10.53 -2.42 6.35
CA ASP A 55 -11.16 -2.36 7.67
C ASP A 55 -12.56 -2.98 7.58
N VAL A 56 -12.72 -4.12 8.25
CA VAL A 56 -13.98 -4.89 8.25
C VAL A 56 -14.87 -4.48 9.41
N SER A 57 -14.26 -4.06 10.52
CA SER A 57 -14.93 -3.47 11.68
C SER A 57 -13.99 -2.47 12.35
N PRO A 58 -14.47 -1.65 13.31
CA PRO A 58 -13.62 -0.69 14.03
C PRO A 58 -12.42 -1.31 14.76
N SER A 59 -12.44 -2.62 14.97
CA SER A 59 -11.39 -3.37 15.66
C SER A 59 -10.75 -4.45 14.79
N VAL A 60 -11.16 -4.63 13.53
CA VAL A 60 -10.65 -5.70 12.65
C VAL A 60 -10.20 -5.13 11.31
N THR A 61 -8.93 -5.35 10.98
CA THR A 61 -8.34 -5.01 9.67
C THR A 61 -7.82 -6.27 8.98
N LEU A 62 -8.21 -6.48 7.74
CA LEU A 62 -7.61 -7.47 6.84
C LEU A 62 -6.48 -6.81 6.05
N LYS A 63 -5.34 -7.50 5.96
CA LYS A 63 -4.21 -7.08 5.12
C LYS A 63 -3.89 -8.16 4.12
N GLY A 64 -3.63 -7.78 2.88
CA GLY A 64 -3.10 -8.67 1.85
C GLY A 64 -1.94 -7.99 1.13
N SER A 65 -0.93 -8.77 0.76
CA SER A 65 0.16 -8.33 -0.11
C SER A 65 0.42 -9.38 -1.19
N VAL A 66 0.80 -8.92 -2.37
CA VAL A 66 1.29 -9.74 -3.48
C VAL A 66 2.49 -9.08 -4.15
N SER A 67 3.53 -9.86 -4.43
CA SER A 67 4.72 -9.42 -5.17
C SER A 67 4.79 -10.04 -6.57
N ASN A 68 5.49 -9.38 -7.50
CA ASN A 68 5.73 -9.98 -8.82
C ASN A 68 6.72 -11.18 -8.77
N SER A 69 7.43 -11.33 -7.65
CA SER A 69 8.31 -12.47 -7.35
C SER A 69 7.53 -13.73 -6.96
N GLY A 70 6.21 -13.61 -6.79
CA GLY A 70 5.30 -14.71 -6.47
C GLY A 70 4.99 -14.84 -4.98
N ASP A 71 5.50 -13.94 -4.15
CA ASP A 71 5.16 -13.91 -2.72
C ASP A 71 3.74 -13.38 -2.56
N THR A 72 2.97 -14.01 -1.68
CA THR A 72 1.62 -13.57 -1.34
C THR A 72 1.42 -13.76 0.15
N SER A 73 0.86 -12.75 0.81
CA SER A 73 0.51 -12.82 2.21
C SER A 73 -0.92 -12.34 2.45
N VAL A 74 -1.56 -12.89 3.47
CA VAL A 74 -2.86 -12.45 3.96
C VAL A 74 -2.86 -12.54 5.48
N GLY A 75 -3.37 -11.52 6.15
CA GLY A 75 -3.37 -11.39 7.60
C GLY A 75 -4.62 -10.72 8.13
N ILE A 76 -4.97 -11.03 9.37
CA ILE A 76 -6.09 -10.44 10.10
C ILE A 76 -5.52 -9.81 11.36
N PHE A 77 -5.80 -8.53 11.55
CA PHE A 77 -5.34 -7.73 12.68
C PHE A 77 -6.55 -7.35 13.52
N PHE A 78 -6.47 -7.58 14.82
CA PHE A 78 -7.51 -7.22 15.78
C PHE A 78 -6.93 -6.32 16.87
N GLU A 79 -7.54 -5.16 17.07
CA GLU A 79 -7.15 -4.22 18.12
C GLU A 79 -8.19 -4.25 19.25
N ARG A 80 -7.74 -4.44 20.49
CA ARG A 80 -8.60 -4.41 21.69
C ARG A 80 -8.07 -3.33 22.62
N ASP A 81 -8.88 -2.29 22.83
CA ASP A 81 -8.65 -1.33 23.90
C ASP A 81 -8.58 -2.06 25.25
N TYR A 82 -7.56 -1.74 26.05
CA TYR A 82 -7.34 -2.26 27.41
C TYR A 82 -7.92 -1.32 28.46
#